data_AF-A0A6N2TV71-F1
#
_entry.id   AF-A0A6N2TV71-F1
#
_cell.length_a   1.000
_cell.length_b   1.000
_cell.length_c   1.000
_cell.angle_alpha   90.00
_cell.angle_beta   90.00
_cell.angle_gamma   90.00
#
_symmetry.space_group_name_H-M   'P 1'
#
loop_
_entity.id
_entity.type
_entity.pdbx_description
1 polymer ?
#
loop_
_entity_poly.entity_id
_entity_poly.type
_entity_poly.pdbx_seq_one_letter_code
_entity_poly.pdbx_strand_id
1 'polypeptide(L)'
;MKNLKFTAVFILLVFCLTGCSNRVENEEMTLSFFDKDLKGKFSGTLKDKKPEGKGTFVFKKNKQYLTYKGNFSKGRPEGKGSVKTNLAKVKLSATDTTGVYDGETLNGKFHGSGKYKVQSPANLKSTYTGLWKNNLPEGTGELVFDDKDYPKQAGTFNKGYFTPNVLEFFNTLGSLSSMPFSISYKAQEFLSDQEELFPAKSLKQIKKYTDPSIKYEQVFRHPDQYGDKIVRLSNYYIVQMDSYSAFGYDYNEVLLLDRSGKHVCIVYYLDELENIYESDFADVYGIPVNTSSYENKNGKKIKTCILAGSYFKKIK
;
A
#
# COMPACT_ATOMS: atom_id res chain seq x y z
N MET A 1 16.56 -17.29 92.34
CA MET A 1 15.31 -16.75 91.78
C MET A 1 15.62 -15.93 90.54
N LYS A 2 14.98 -16.32 89.42
CA LYS A 2 14.71 -15.56 88.17
C LYS A 2 15.87 -15.16 87.24
N ASN A 3 15.94 -15.95 86.17
CA ASN A 3 16.36 -15.59 84.81
C ASN A 3 15.68 -14.30 84.32
N LEU A 4 16.38 -13.48 83.53
CA LEU A 4 15.78 -12.80 82.38
C LEU A 4 16.84 -12.43 81.33
N LYS A 5 16.78 -13.11 80.19
CA LYS A 5 17.53 -12.79 78.98
C LYS A 5 16.82 -11.63 78.27
N PHE A 6 17.51 -10.52 77.98
CA PHE A 6 17.00 -9.48 77.10
C PHE A 6 17.51 -9.70 75.69
N THR A 7 16.62 -10.25 74.86
CA THR A 7 16.77 -10.30 73.40
C THR A 7 16.19 -8.99 72.86
N ALA A 8 17.02 -8.10 72.32
CA ALA A 8 16.54 -6.91 71.62
C ALA A 8 16.38 -7.23 70.13
N VAL A 9 15.13 -7.15 69.68
CA VAL A 9 14.63 -7.46 68.35
C VAL A 9 15.05 -6.37 67.35
N PHE A 10 15.65 -6.78 66.23
CA PHE A 10 15.90 -5.95 65.07
C PHE A 10 14.58 -5.77 64.30
N ILE A 11 13.89 -4.63 64.49
CA ILE A 11 12.70 -4.29 63.70
C ILE A 11 13.18 -3.77 62.34
N LEU A 12 13.28 -4.67 61.36
CA LEU A 12 13.41 -4.32 59.96
C LEU A 12 12.05 -3.77 59.47
N LEU A 13 11.89 -2.46 59.53
CA LEU A 13 10.74 -1.74 58.97
C LEU A 13 10.83 -1.76 57.44
N VAL A 14 10.43 -2.88 56.84
CA VAL A 14 10.13 -2.94 55.40
C VAL A 14 8.78 -2.24 55.22
N PHE A 15 8.81 -0.93 54.96
CA PHE A 15 7.67 -0.24 54.37
C PHE A 15 7.44 -0.82 52.98
N CYS A 16 6.60 -1.85 52.90
CA CYS A 16 5.91 -2.19 51.67
C CYS A 16 4.99 -1.01 51.36
N LEU A 17 5.52 0.01 50.67
CA LEU A 17 4.73 1.01 49.98
C LEU A 17 3.99 0.30 48.84
N THR A 18 2.94 -0.44 49.17
CA THR A 18 1.95 -0.87 48.20
C THR A 18 1.28 0.40 47.73
N GLY A 19 1.80 0.99 46.65
CA GLY A 19 1.19 2.17 46.03
C GLY A 19 -0.30 1.88 45.83
N CYS A 20 -1.15 2.71 46.45
CA CYS A 20 -2.59 2.50 46.44
C CYS A 20 -3.08 2.44 45.00
N SER A 21 -3.46 1.24 44.56
CA SER A 21 -4.09 1.06 43.26
C SER A 21 -5.60 1.19 43.43
N ASN A 22 -6.20 2.18 42.76
CA ASN A 22 -7.64 2.39 42.80
C ASN A 22 -8.20 2.25 41.39
N ARG A 23 -9.28 1.48 41.24
CA ARG A 23 -10.04 1.42 39.99
C ARG A 23 -11.00 2.60 39.95
N VAL A 24 -11.01 3.32 38.83
CA VAL A 24 -11.86 4.50 38.60
C VAL A 24 -12.72 4.31 37.36
N GLU A 25 -13.83 5.01 37.32
CA GLU A 25 -14.73 5.07 36.17
C GLU A 25 -15.03 6.53 35.84
N ASN A 26 -14.83 6.90 34.57
CA ASN A 26 -15.07 8.25 34.05
C ASN A 26 -14.33 9.39 34.79
N GLU A 27 -13.19 9.08 35.41
CA GLU A 27 -12.36 10.06 36.13
C GLU A 27 -11.80 11.09 35.16
N GLU A 28 -11.98 12.37 35.45
CA GLU A 28 -11.40 13.43 34.62
C GLU A 28 -9.89 13.51 34.80
N MET A 29 -9.14 13.43 33.71
CA MET A 29 -7.69 13.63 33.73
C MET A 29 -7.13 14.08 32.40
N THR A 30 -5.88 14.55 32.44
CA THR A 30 -5.11 14.97 31.28
C THR A 30 -4.11 13.88 30.91
N LEU A 31 -4.21 13.34 29.70
CA LEU A 31 -3.28 12.36 29.14
C LEU A 31 -2.72 12.83 27.80
N SER A 32 -1.46 12.52 27.54
CA SER A 32 -0.78 12.91 26.31
C SER A 32 -0.98 11.86 25.20
N PHE A 33 -1.52 12.29 24.06
CA PHE A 33 -1.67 11.51 22.83
C PHE A 33 -1.27 12.36 21.63
N PHE A 34 -0.51 11.81 20.68
CA PHE A 34 -0.11 12.51 19.44
C PHE A 34 0.48 13.91 19.70
N ASP A 35 1.39 13.99 20.68
CA ASP A 35 2.06 15.22 21.12
C ASP A 35 1.09 16.32 21.61
N LYS A 36 -0.09 15.92 22.12
CA LYS A 36 -1.10 16.81 22.69
C LYS A 36 -1.57 16.30 24.04
N ASP A 37 -1.69 17.22 25.00
CA ASP A 37 -2.35 16.97 26.26
C ASP A 37 -3.86 17.11 26.10
N LEU A 38 -4.58 16.02 26.35
CA LEU A 38 -6.02 15.94 26.19
C LEU A 38 -6.67 15.78 27.56
N LYS A 39 -7.55 16.71 27.93
CA LYS A 39 -8.41 16.57 29.12
C LYS A 39 -9.63 15.73 28.76
N GLY A 40 -9.75 14.53 29.31
CA GLY A 40 -10.81 13.58 29.00
C GLY A 40 -11.20 12.73 30.21
N LYS A 41 -12.00 11.69 29.95
CA LYS A 41 -12.48 10.73 30.94
C LYS A 41 -11.69 9.43 30.84
N PHE A 42 -11.15 8.97 31.95
CA PHE A 42 -10.44 7.71 32.07
C PHE A 42 -11.23 6.69 32.90
N SER A 43 -11.25 5.45 32.44
CA SER A 43 -11.80 4.30 33.18
C SER A 43 -10.76 3.19 33.18
N GLY A 44 -10.31 2.78 34.36
CA GLY A 44 -9.22 1.81 34.51
C GLY A 44 -8.59 1.85 35.91
N THR A 45 -7.40 1.29 36.04
CA THR A 45 -6.65 1.33 37.31
C THR A 45 -5.73 2.55 37.34
N LEU A 46 -5.70 3.23 38.47
CA LEU A 46 -4.72 4.25 38.78
C LEU A 46 -3.72 3.71 39.80
N LYS A 47 -2.43 3.95 39.54
CA LYS A 47 -1.35 3.80 40.52
C LYS A 47 -0.64 5.14 40.63
N ASP A 48 -0.47 5.64 41.86
CA ASP A 48 0.12 6.96 42.11
C ASP A 48 -0.56 8.10 41.31
N LYS A 49 -1.90 8.05 41.23
CA LYS A 49 -2.76 8.96 40.45
C LYS A 49 -2.53 8.95 38.93
N LYS A 50 -1.83 7.94 38.40
CA LYS A 50 -1.55 7.77 36.96
C LYS A 50 -2.18 6.47 36.43
N PRO A 51 -2.70 6.46 35.19
CA PRO A 51 -3.15 5.23 34.54
C PRO A 51 -2.09 4.12 34.55
N GLU A 52 -2.51 2.93 34.93
CA GLU A 52 -1.69 1.72 35.03
C GLU A 52 -2.51 0.50 34.59
N GLY A 53 -1.91 -0.40 33.81
CA GLY A 53 -2.59 -1.56 33.26
C GLY A 53 -3.70 -1.22 32.24
N LYS A 54 -4.68 -2.11 32.07
CA LYS A 54 -5.76 -1.93 31.10
C LYS A 54 -6.65 -0.74 31.46
N GLY A 55 -6.95 0.10 30.48
CA GLY A 55 -7.88 1.21 30.63
C GLY A 55 -8.45 1.71 29.31
N THR A 56 -9.43 2.59 29.44
CA THR A 56 -10.05 3.33 28.34
C THR A 56 -9.94 4.81 28.62
N PHE A 57 -9.55 5.60 27.62
CA PHE A 57 -9.55 7.06 27.68
C PHE A 57 -10.41 7.64 26.57
N VAL A 58 -11.31 8.56 26.94
CA VAL A 58 -12.23 9.23 26.01
C VAL A 58 -12.06 10.74 26.12
N PHE A 59 -11.68 11.36 25.01
CA PHE A 59 -11.62 12.81 24.83
C PHE A 59 -12.68 13.25 23.81
N LYS A 60 -13.39 14.33 24.12
CA LYS A 60 -14.30 15.00 23.19
C LYS A 60 -14.34 16.50 23.46
N LYS A 61 -14.01 17.30 22.45
CA LYS A 61 -14.12 18.77 22.48
C LYS A 61 -14.60 19.26 21.12
N ASN A 62 -15.79 19.85 21.05
CA ASN A 62 -16.45 20.21 19.80
C ASN A 62 -16.52 19.00 18.84
N LYS A 63 -15.97 19.13 17.63
CA LYS A 63 -15.88 18.05 16.63
C LYS A 63 -14.67 17.14 16.83
N GLN A 64 -13.73 17.48 17.70
CA GLN A 64 -12.53 16.67 17.96
C GLN A 64 -12.82 15.55 18.96
N TYR A 65 -12.29 14.36 18.69
CA TYR A 65 -12.47 13.21 19.57
C TYR A 65 -11.29 12.25 19.51
N LEU A 66 -11.13 11.50 20.60
CA LEU A 66 -10.21 10.36 20.70
C LEU A 66 -10.82 9.35 21.67
N THR A 67 -10.90 8.09 21.25
CA THR A 67 -11.20 6.96 22.12
C THR A 67 -10.03 5.99 22.02
N TYR A 68 -9.32 5.81 23.13
CA TYR A 68 -8.23 4.84 23.24
C TYR A 68 -8.62 3.73 24.21
N LYS A 69 -8.27 2.49 23.86
CA LYS A 69 -8.40 1.31 24.73
C LYS A 69 -7.09 0.52 24.65
N GLY A 70 -6.47 0.27 25.80
CA GLY A 70 -5.20 -0.45 25.82
C GLY A 70 -4.58 -0.48 27.20
N ASN A 71 -3.34 -0.94 27.27
CA ASN A 71 -2.56 -0.85 28.49
C ASN A 71 -1.94 0.55 28.64
N PHE A 72 -1.76 0.93 29.90
CA PHE A 72 -1.07 2.12 30.34
C PHE A 72 0.03 1.74 31.33
N SER A 73 1.06 2.56 31.40
CA SER A 73 2.16 2.45 32.34
C SER A 73 2.63 3.85 32.68
N LYS A 74 2.64 4.19 33.97
CA LYS A 74 2.98 5.54 34.45
C LYS A 74 2.22 6.66 33.71
N GLY A 75 0.97 6.41 33.35
CA GLY A 75 0.09 7.36 32.66
C GLY A 75 0.28 7.49 31.15
N ARG A 76 1.09 6.64 30.51
CA ARG A 76 1.28 6.63 29.05
C ARG A 76 0.75 5.34 28.45
N PRO A 77 0.18 5.37 27.23
CA PRO A 77 -0.09 4.16 26.45
C PRO A 77 1.16 3.28 26.33
N GLU A 78 1.05 2.01 26.69
CA GLU A 78 2.16 1.04 26.61
C GLU A 78 1.66 -0.30 26.05
N GLY A 79 2.50 -0.94 25.23
CA GLY A 79 2.15 -2.19 24.57
C GLY A 79 1.05 -2.01 23.54
N LYS A 80 0.29 -3.08 23.31
CA LYS A 80 -0.81 -3.12 22.33
C LYS A 80 -2.04 -2.35 22.83
N GLY A 81 -2.65 -1.58 21.95
CA GLY A 81 -3.93 -0.91 22.17
C GLY A 81 -4.67 -0.67 20.86
N SER A 82 -5.81 0.01 20.93
CA SER A 82 -6.59 0.46 19.78
C SER A 82 -7.02 1.90 19.97
N VAL A 83 -7.05 2.69 18.90
CA VAL A 83 -7.50 4.08 18.93
C VAL A 83 -8.43 4.39 17.77
N LYS A 84 -9.49 5.16 18.07
CA LYS A 84 -10.33 5.83 17.08
C LYS A 84 -10.30 7.33 17.30
N THR A 85 -9.83 8.10 16.33
CA THR A 85 -9.64 9.55 16.50
C THR A 85 -9.67 10.30 15.17
N ASN A 86 -10.17 11.54 15.18
CA ASN A 86 -9.99 12.50 14.08
C ASN A 86 -8.86 13.51 14.33
N LEU A 87 -7.98 13.23 15.29
CA LEU A 87 -6.78 14.03 15.57
C LEU A 87 -5.56 13.56 14.79
N ALA A 88 -5.70 12.49 13.99
CA ALA A 88 -4.62 11.85 13.27
C ALA A 88 -4.03 12.80 12.21
N LYS A 89 -2.70 12.82 12.17
CA LYS A 89 -1.90 13.44 11.11
C LYS A 89 -1.03 12.35 10.52
N VAL A 90 -1.13 12.13 9.22
CA VAL A 90 -0.42 11.05 8.51
C VAL A 90 0.17 11.61 7.24
N LYS A 91 1.44 11.33 7.00
CA LYS A 91 2.07 11.59 5.71
C LYS A 91 1.74 10.45 4.75
N LEU A 92 0.96 10.75 3.71
CA LEU A 92 0.66 9.85 2.61
C LEU A 92 1.41 10.34 1.38
N SER A 93 2.32 9.53 0.87
CA SER A 93 3.29 9.93 -0.15
C SER A 93 4.02 11.22 0.25
N ALA A 94 3.99 12.27 -0.57
CA ALA A 94 4.62 13.55 -0.29
C ALA A 94 3.75 14.51 0.54
N THR A 95 2.50 14.14 0.87
CA THR A 95 1.51 15.08 1.42
C THR A 95 1.19 14.78 2.88
N ASP A 96 1.27 15.81 3.72
CA ASP A 96 0.71 15.76 5.07
C ASP A 96 -0.82 15.83 5.00
N THR A 97 -1.47 14.84 5.59
CA THR A 97 -2.92 14.74 5.63
C THR A 97 -3.43 14.75 7.06
N THR A 98 -4.68 15.17 7.23
CA THR A 98 -5.43 14.94 8.48
C THR A 98 -6.67 14.13 8.19
N GLY A 99 -7.10 13.32 9.17
CA GLY A 99 -8.17 12.39 8.94
C GLY A 99 -8.60 11.61 10.18
N VAL A 100 -9.45 10.62 9.95
CA VAL A 100 -9.93 9.70 10.96
C VAL A 100 -9.11 8.42 10.90
N TYR A 101 -8.39 8.11 11.98
CA TYR A 101 -7.76 6.81 12.17
C TYR A 101 -8.64 5.93 13.06
N ASP A 102 -8.78 4.66 12.69
CA ASP A 102 -9.44 3.61 13.44
C ASP A 102 -8.60 2.33 13.30
N GLY A 103 -7.90 1.94 14.36
CA GLY A 103 -6.97 0.81 14.27
C GLY A 103 -6.14 0.54 15.50
N GLU A 104 -5.19 -0.36 15.32
CA GLU A 104 -4.26 -0.82 16.34
C GLU A 104 -3.17 0.21 16.66
N THR A 105 -2.58 0.07 17.85
CA THR A 105 -1.47 0.89 18.31
C THR A 105 -0.46 0.06 19.06
N LEU A 106 0.79 0.51 19.02
CA LEU A 106 1.88 0.00 19.85
C LEU A 106 2.57 1.18 20.52
N ASN A 107 2.61 1.19 21.85
CA ASN A 107 3.21 2.29 22.64
C ASN A 107 2.66 3.67 22.25
N GLY A 108 1.34 3.74 22.03
CA GLY A 108 0.63 4.98 21.68
C GLY A 108 0.80 5.47 20.24
N LYS A 109 1.50 4.73 19.37
CA LYS A 109 1.66 5.04 17.94
C LYS A 109 0.79 4.12 17.09
N PHE A 110 0.29 4.58 15.94
CA PHE A 110 -0.40 3.69 14.99
C PHE A 110 0.54 2.56 14.57
N HIS A 111 0.05 1.34 14.67
CA HIS A 111 0.82 0.13 14.45
C HIS A 111 -0.12 -1.03 14.14
N GLY A 112 0.31 -2.02 13.36
CA GLY A 112 -0.52 -3.19 13.05
C GLY A 112 -1.61 -2.83 12.04
N SER A 113 -2.79 -3.42 12.17
CA SER A 113 -3.88 -3.18 11.21
C SER A 113 -4.64 -1.90 11.54
N GLY A 114 -4.94 -1.08 10.53
CA GLY A 114 -5.72 0.13 10.72
C GLY A 114 -6.32 0.71 9.44
N LYS A 115 -7.36 1.51 9.63
CA LYS A 115 -8.05 2.26 8.58
C LYS A 115 -7.90 3.76 8.82
N TYR A 116 -7.51 4.49 7.79
CA TYR A 116 -7.36 5.94 7.84
C TYR A 116 -8.14 6.61 6.71
N LYS A 117 -9.12 7.43 7.06
CA LYS A 117 -9.93 8.21 6.11
C LYS A 117 -9.47 9.66 6.10
N VAL A 118 -8.91 10.10 4.98
CA VAL A 118 -8.45 11.48 4.78
C VAL A 118 -9.62 12.45 4.78
N GLN A 119 -9.46 13.56 5.50
CA GLN A 119 -10.39 14.69 5.56
C GLN A 119 -9.79 15.97 4.99
N SER A 120 -8.47 16.15 5.08
CA SER A 120 -7.74 17.29 4.54
C SER A 120 -6.40 16.82 3.92
N PRO A 121 -5.99 17.37 2.77
CA PRO A 121 -6.72 18.37 1.96
C PRO A 121 -7.93 17.76 1.24
N ALA A 122 -8.92 18.61 0.92
CA ALA A 122 -10.22 18.15 0.41
C ALA A 122 -10.16 17.48 -0.98
N ASN A 123 -9.16 17.81 -1.78
CA ASN A 123 -8.91 17.23 -3.10
C ASN A 123 -8.22 15.86 -3.05
N LEU A 124 -7.79 15.38 -1.86
CA LEU A 124 -7.17 14.06 -1.67
C LEU A 124 -8.00 13.15 -0.78
N LYS A 125 -9.33 13.32 -0.79
CA LYS A 125 -10.23 12.41 -0.08
C LYS A 125 -9.97 10.98 -0.54
N SER A 126 -9.58 10.17 0.41
CA SER A 126 -9.13 8.81 0.20
C SER A 126 -9.23 8.02 1.49
N THR A 127 -9.16 6.70 1.37
CA THR A 127 -9.15 5.77 2.48
C THR A 127 -8.00 4.80 2.32
N TYR A 128 -7.07 4.80 3.28
CA TYR A 128 -6.06 3.75 3.43
C TYR A 128 -6.57 2.67 4.38
N THR A 129 -6.43 1.41 4.01
CA THR A 129 -6.65 0.24 4.88
C THR A 129 -5.46 -0.69 4.74
N GLY A 130 -4.77 -1.00 5.83
CA GLY A 130 -3.58 -1.84 5.75
C GLY A 130 -2.74 -1.85 7.02
N LEU A 131 -1.48 -2.20 6.85
CA LEU A 131 -0.49 -2.29 7.91
C LEU A 131 0.15 -0.93 8.22
N TRP A 132 0.39 -0.72 9.51
CA TRP A 132 0.95 0.50 10.06
C TRP A 132 2.17 0.19 10.89
N LYS A 133 3.14 1.10 10.87
CA LYS A 133 4.27 1.10 11.78
C LYS A 133 4.68 2.53 12.08
N ASN A 134 4.79 2.84 13.36
CA ASN A 134 5.25 4.14 13.85
C ASN A 134 4.50 5.33 13.21
N ASN A 135 3.16 5.29 13.18
CA ASN A 135 2.28 6.32 12.62
C ASN A 135 2.24 6.43 11.08
N LEU A 136 2.90 5.53 10.35
CA LEU A 136 2.93 5.53 8.89
C LEU A 136 2.38 4.21 8.33
N PRO A 137 1.75 4.23 7.15
CA PRO A 137 1.55 3.04 6.34
C PRO A 137 2.88 2.32 6.08
N GLU A 138 2.98 1.04 6.45
CA GLU A 138 4.20 0.24 6.26
C GLU A 138 3.84 -1.25 6.20
N GLY A 139 4.15 -1.90 5.08
CA GLY A 139 3.71 -3.25 4.74
C GLY A 139 2.56 -3.24 3.73
N THR A 140 1.78 -4.31 3.70
CA THR A 140 0.68 -4.47 2.75
C THR A 140 -0.51 -3.57 3.09
N GLY A 141 -1.13 -2.98 2.08
CA GLY A 141 -2.32 -2.16 2.24
C GLY A 141 -2.98 -1.76 0.92
N GLU A 142 -4.07 -1.01 1.05
CA GLU A 142 -4.86 -0.49 -0.06
C GLU A 142 -5.19 0.99 0.21
N LEU A 143 -4.90 1.86 -0.74
CA LEU A 143 -5.31 3.26 -0.78
C LEU A 143 -6.29 3.46 -1.94
N VAL A 144 -7.52 3.82 -1.60
CA VAL A 144 -8.61 4.11 -2.55
C VAL A 144 -8.98 5.58 -2.45
N PHE A 145 -8.91 6.29 -3.57
CA PHE A 145 -9.34 7.69 -3.67
C PHE A 145 -10.85 7.76 -3.94
N ASP A 146 -11.51 8.78 -3.37
CA ASP A 146 -12.92 9.05 -3.65
C ASP A 146 -13.10 9.50 -5.13
N ASP A 147 -12.10 10.22 -5.65
CA ASP A 147 -11.98 10.57 -7.07
C ASP A 147 -11.39 9.39 -7.85
N LYS A 148 -12.15 8.90 -8.83
CA LYS A 148 -11.83 7.70 -9.63
C LYS A 148 -10.78 7.94 -10.69
N ASP A 149 -10.38 9.19 -10.92
CA ASP A 149 -9.29 9.51 -11.85
C ASP A 149 -7.92 9.17 -11.23
N TYR A 150 -7.84 9.04 -9.90
CA TYR A 150 -6.65 8.51 -9.25
C TYR A 150 -6.64 6.98 -9.29
N PRO A 151 -5.50 6.35 -9.60
CA PRO A 151 -5.39 4.90 -9.58
C PRO A 151 -5.50 4.38 -8.14
N LYS A 152 -6.14 3.22 -8.01
CA LYS A 152 -6.12 2.44 -6.77
C LYS A 152 -4.70 1.93 -6.54
N GLN A 153 -4.17 2.14 -5.34
CA GLN A 153 -2.85 1.65 -4.94
C GLN A 153 -3.05 0.49 -3.96
N ALA A 154 -2.83 -0.74 -4.42
CA ALA A 154 -2.98 -1.94 -3.61
C ALA A 154 -1.70 -2.76 -3.68
N GLY A 155 -1.07 -2.99 -2.53
CA GLY A 155 0.23 -3.64 -2.47
C GLY A 155 1.10 -3.12 -1.35
N THR A 156 2.39 -2.96 -1.64
CA THR A 156 3.41 -2.66 -0.64
C THR A 156 3.55 -1.15 -0.39
N PHE A 157 3.53 -0.76 0.88
CA PHE A 157 3.79 0.60 1.34
C PHE A 157 5.07 0.63 2.20
N ASN A 158 5.89 1.65 2.00
CA ASN A 158 7.09 1.90 2.79
C ASN A 158 7.08 3.34 3.29
N LYS A 159 6.97 3.54 4.61
CA LYS A 159 6.96 4.85 5.28
C LYS A 159 5.96 5.84 4.65
N GLY A 160 4.76 5.36 4.33
CA GLY A 160 3.68 6.15 3.73
C GLY A 160 3.71 6.28 2.21
N TYR A 161 4.75 5.80 1.52
CA TYR A 161 4.83 5.76 0.06
C TYR A 161 4.37 4.41 -0.46
N PHE A 162 3.58 4.40 -1.53
CA PHE A 162 3.32 3.19 -2.29
C PHE A 162 4.57 2.82 -3.10
N THR A 163 5.10 1.63 -2.87
CA THR A 163 6.33 1.10 -3.48
C THR A 163 6.03 -0.27 -4.09
N PRO A 164 5.31 -0.30 -5.22
CA PRO A 164 4.81 -1.55 -5.79
C PRO A 164 5.93 -2.42 -6.33
N ASN A 165 5.76 -3.74 -6.26
CA ASN A 165 6.48 -4.64 -7.14
C ASN A 165 5.88 -4.65 -8.57
N VAL A 166 6.45 -5.42 -9.50
CA VAL A 166 5.99 -5.46 -10.90
C VAL A 166 4.49 -5.78 -10.99
N LEU A 167 4.02 -6.81 -10.29
CA LEU A 167 2.61 -7.20 -10.31
C LEU A 167 1.68 -6.11 -9.75
N GLU A 168 2.04 -5.54 -8.60
CA GLU A 168 1.29 -4.45 -7.95
C GLU A 168 1.22 -3.21 -8.85
N PHE A 169 2.29 -2.92 -9.60
CA PHE A 169 2.33 -1.82 -10.56
C PHE A 169 1.36 -2.05 -11.72
N PHE A 170 1.36 -3.23 -12.34
CA PHE A 170 0.41 -3.56 -13.41
C PHE A 170 -1.05 -3.56 -12.92
N ASN A 171 -1.31 -4.02 -11.69
CA ASN A 171 -2.66 -3.92 -11.09
C ASN A 171 -3.09 -2.46 -10.90
N THR A 172 -2.14 -1.58 -10.57
CA THR A 172 -2.37 -0.13 -10.44
C THR A 172 -2.74 0.47 -11.79
N LEU A 173 -1.98 0.17 -12.86
CA LEU A 173 -2.31 0.57 -14.23
C LEU A 173 -3.69 0.08 -14.67
N GLY A 174 -4.00 -1.19 -14.42
CA GLY A 174 -5.28 -1.80 -14.77
C GLY A 174 -6.49 -1.21 -14.01
N SER A 175 -6.24 -0.46 -12.94
CA SER A 175 -7.29 0.24 -12.18
C SER A 175 -7.67 1.61 -12.76
N LEU A 176 -6.91 2.13 -13.74
CA LEU A 176 -7.18 3.41 -14.39
C LEU A 176 -8.49 3.36 -15.18
N SER A 177 -9.28 4.42 -15.06
CA SER A 177 -10.59 4.54 -15.74
C SER A 177 -10.47 4.67 -17.26
N SER A 178 -9.35 5.21 -17.75
CA SER A 178 -9.08 5.43 -19.18
C SER A 178 -8.91 4.13 -19.96
N MET A 179 -8.25 3.12 -19.37
CA MET A 179 -8.01 1.83 -19.99
C MET A 179 -7.95 0.71 -18.94
N PRO A 180 -9.10 0.32 -18.35
CA PRO A 180 -9.12 -0.66 -17.28
C PRO A 180 -8.83 -2.07 -17.78
N PHE A 181 -8.09 -2.85 -16.99
CA PHE A 181 -7.87 -4.28 -17.23
C PHE A 181 -7.58 -5.02 -15.92
N SER A 182 -7.88 -6.32 -15.88
CA SER A 182 -7.51 -7.19 -14.76
C SER A 182 -6.47 -8.20 -15.22
N ILE A 183 -5.47 -8.50 -14.39
CA ILE A 183 -4.42 -9.45 -14.75
C ILE A 183 -4.97 -10.88 -14.55
N SER A 184 -4.84 -11.74 -15.56
CA SER A 184 -5.24 -13.15 -15.46
C SER A 184 -4.43 -13.89 -14.38
N TYR A 185 -4.98 -14.96 -13.78
CA TYR A 185 -4.29 -15.72 -12.72
C TYR A 185 -2.88 -16.20 -13.15
N LYS A 186 -2.77 -16.74 -14.37
CA LYS A 186 -1.48 -17.18 -14.93
C LYS A 186 -0.47 -16.02 -15.04
N ALA A 187 -0.92 -14.85 -15.50
CA ALA A 187 -0.07 -13.68 -15.61
C ALA A 187 0.31 -13.12 -14.23
N GLN A 188 -0.57 -13.22 -13.23
CA GLN A 188 -0.22 -12.82 -11.86
C GLN A 188 0.90 -13.69 -11.30
N GLU A 189 0.80 -15.02 -11.45
CA GLU A 189 1.83 -15.97 -11.03
C GLU A 189 3.16 -15.68 -11.74
N PHE A 190 3.14 -15.52 -13.06
CA PHE A 190 4.35 -15.23 -13.82
C PHE A 190 5.02 -13.90 -13.43
N LEU A 191 4.24 -12.81 -13.33
CA LEU A 191 4.76 -11.50 -12.96
C LEU A 191 5.28 -11.47 -11.51
N SER A 192 4.70 -12.25 -10.61
CA SER A 192 5.18 -12.38 -9.23
C SER A 192 6.47 -13.20 -9.13
N ASP A 193 6.62 -14.25 -9.94
CA ASP A 193 7.75 -15.17 -9.85
C ASP A 193 8.97 -14.73 -10.68
N GLN A 194 8.77 -13.89 -11.70
CA GLN A 194 9.77 -13.52 -12.70
C GLN A 194 9.90 -12.00 -12.89
N GLU A 195 9.84 -11.25 -11.79
CA GLU A 195 9.90 -9.78 -11.79
C GLU A 195 11.12 -9.24 -12.57
N GLU A 196 12.26 -9.94 -12.53
CA GLU A 196 13.50 -9.54 -13.20
C GLU A 196 13.45 -9.60 -14.73
N LEU A 197 12.35 -10.12 -15.30
CA LEU A 197 12.11 -10.16 -16.74
C LEU A 197 11.29 -8.96 -17.22
N PHE A 198 10.93 -8.01 -16.36
CA PHE A 198 10.10 -6.85 -16.70
C PHE A 198 10.81 -5.54 -16.31
N PRO A 199 11.85 -5.13 -17.07
CA PRO A 199 12.31 -5.73 -18.33
C PRO A 199 13.46 -6.73 -18.17
N ALA A 200 13.61 -7.60 -19.17
CA ALA A 200 14.74 -8.49 -19.30
C ALA A 200 15.93 -7.77 -19.97
N LYS A 201 17.14 -8.06 -19.48
CA LYS A 201 18.39 -7.45 -19.97
C LYS A 201 18.82 -7.98 -21.34
N SER A 202 18.29 -9.12 -21.76
CA SER A 202 18.61 -9.70 -23.07
C SER A 202 17.59 -10.74 -23.51
N LEU A 203 17.50 -10.95 -24.83
CA LEU A 203 16.73 -12.05 -25.42
C LEU A 203 17.09 -13.43 -24.85
N LYS A 204 18.33 -13.62 -24.38
CA LYS A 204 18.78 -14.90 -23.79
C LYS A 204 18.05 -15.22 -22.49
N GLN A 205 17.74 -14.22 -21.65
CA GLN A 205 17.05 -14.42 -20.37
C GLN A 205 15.62 -14.93 -20.57
N ILE A 206 14.94 -14.42 -21.59
CA ILE A 206 13.53 -14.72 -21.85
C ILE A 206 13.31 -15.96 -22.72
N LYS A 207 14.35 -16.44 -23.41
CA LYS A 207 14.26 -17.53 -24.40
C LYS A 207 13.53 -18.78 -23.91
N LYS A 208 13.75 -19.21 -22.66
CA LYS A 208 13.11 -20.41 -22.09
C LYS A 208 11.63 -20.21 -21.74
N TYR A 209 11.19 -18.97 -21.62
CA TYR A 209 9.80 -18.60 -21.35
C TYR A 209 9.04 -18.18 -22.61
N THR A 210 9.75 -17.95 -23.72
CA THR A 210 9.15 -17.50 -24.97
C THR A 210 8.54 -18.66 -25.74
N ASP A 211 7.29 -18.51 -26.16
CA ASP A 211 6.63 -19.39 -27.12
C ASP A 211 6.21 -18.59 -28.37
N PRO A 212 6.98 -18.65 -29.47
CA PRO A 212 6.69 -17.91 -30.70
C PRO A 212 5.54 -18.53 -31.52
N SER A 213 5.02 -19.70 -31.13
CA SER A 213 3.88 -20.32 -31.80
C SER A 213 2.57 -19.61 -31.44
N ILE A 214 2.49 -19.01 -30.24
CA ILE A 214 1.34 -18.24 -29.78
C ILE A 214 1.18 -16.97 -30.63
N LYS A 215 0.05 -16.87 -31.33
CA LYS A 215 -0.29 -15.72 -32.17
C LYS A 215 -1.18 -14.71 -31.44
N TYR A 216 -1.15 -13.47 -31.92
CA TYR A 216 -1.97 -12.38 -31.39
C TYR A 216 -3.45 -12.77 -31.32
N GLU A 217 -4.00 -13.42 -32.34
CA GLU A 217 -5.42 -13.78 -32.42
C GLU A 217 -5.83 -14.78 -31.35
N GLN A 218 -4.92 -15.66 -30.93
CA GLN A 218 -5.15 -16.60 -29.84
C GLN A 218 -5.22 -15.86 -28.50
N VAL A 219 -4.25 -14.97 -28.25
CA VAL A 219 -4.23 -14.11 -27.07
C VAL A 219 -5.46 -13.22 -27.01
N PHE A 220 -5.82 -12.58 -28.12
CA PHE A 220 -6.95 -11.66 -28.19
C PHE A 220 -8.30 -12.34 -27.93
N ARG A 221 -8.44 -13.61 -28.34
CA ARG A 221 -9.66 -14.40 -28.12
C ARG A 221 -9.74 -14.99 -26.72
N HIS A 222 -8.61 -15.41 -26.16
CA HIS A 222 -8.53 -16.09 -24.87
C HIS A 222 -7.37 -15.55 -24.03
N PRO A 223 -7.42 -14.27 -23.62
CA PRO A 223 -6.28 -13.60 -22.98
C PRO A 223 -5.81 -14.29 -21.69
N ASP A 224 -6.74 -14.89 -20.94
CA ASP A 224 -6.45 -15.54 -19.67
C ASP A 224 -5.71 -16.89 -19.80
N GLN A 225 -5.56 -17.43 -21.02
CA GLN A 225 -4.93 -18.74 -21.25
C GLN A 225 -3.41 -18.67 -21.45
N TYR A 226 -2.87 -17.50 -21.80
CA TYR A 226 -1.49 -17.34 -22.28
C TYR A 226 -0.60 -16.48 -21.37
N GLY A 227 -1.05 -16.18 -20.16
CA GLY A 227 -0.31 -15.37 -19.18
C GLY A 227 0.93 -16.04 -18.57
N ASP A 228 1.24 -17.29 -18.93
CA ASP A 228 2.36 -18.09 -18.41
C ASP A 228 3.52 -18.24 -19.42
N LYS A 229 3.41 -17.61 -20.60
CA LYS A 229 4.42 -17.65 -21.68
C LYS A 229 4.62 -16.27 -22.28
N ILE A 230 5.88 -15.91 -22.49
CA ILE A 230 6.24 -14.70 -23.21
C ILE A 230 5.88 -14.90 -24.68
N VAL A 231 5.00 -14.07 -25.21
CA VAL A 231 4.64 -14.07 -26.63
C VAL A 231 5.58 -13.15 -27.40
N ARG A 232 5.78 -13.43 -28.70
CA ARG A 232 6.55 -12.58 -29.60
C ARG A 232 5.65 -11.96 -30.66
N LEU A 233 5.47 -10.65 -30.59
CA LEU A 233 4.91 -9.85 -31.66
C LEU A 233 6.02 -9.50 -32.65
N SER A 234 6.01 -10.12 -33.83
CA SER A 234 7.10 -9.95 -34.79
C SER A 234 6.81 -8.83 -35.78
N ASN A 235 7.74 -7.89 -35.92
CA ASN A 235 7.69 -6.84 -36.94
C ASN A 235 6.44 -5.94 -36.86
N TYR A 236 6.13 -5.49 -35.65
CA TYR A 236 5.07 -4.54 -35.37
C TYR A 236 5.57 -3.10 -35.52
N TYR A 237 4.73 -2.24 -36.07
CA TYR A 237 4.96 -0.81 -36.22
C TYR A 237 4.62 -0.08 -34.91
N ILE A 238 5.49 0.82 -34.46
CA ILE A 238 5.27 1.66 -33.29
C ILE A 238 4.49 2.90 -33.71
N VAL A 239 3.20 2.91 -33.34
CA VAL A 239 2.27 3.99 -33.70
C VAL A 239 2.46 5.20 -32.81
N GLN A 240 2.56 4.96 -31.50
CA GLN A 240 2.66 5.99 -30.48
C GLN A 240 3.45 5.44 -29.30
N MET A 241 4.25 6.28 -28.67
CA MET A 241 5.00 5.93 -27.47
C MET A 241 5.02 7.09 -26.49
N ASP A 242 4.46 6.85 -25.30
CA ASP A 242 4.45 7.82 -24.21
C ASP A 242 5.28 7.30 -23.04
N SER A 243 6.09 8.18 -22.44
CA SER A 243 6.96 7.86 -21.30
C SER A 243 6.46 8.54 -20.03
N TYR A 244 6.54 7.82 -18.91
CA TYR A 244 6.01 8.25 -17.61
C TYR A 244 6.94 7.82 -16.48
N SER A 245 6.85 8.53 -15.35
CA SER A 245 7.50 8.15 -14.10
C SER A 245 6.46 8.07 -12.98
N ALA A 246 6.30 6.90 -12.38
CA ALA A 246 5.36 6.68 -11.28
C ALA A 246 5.86 5.61 -10.30
N PHE A 247 5.69 5.87 -9.01
CA PHE A 247 5.95 4.90 -7.93
C PHE A 247 7.37 4.28 -7.95
N GLY A 248 8.36 5.01 -8.46
CA GLY A 248 9.75 4.55 -8.56
C GLY A 248 10.09 3.79 -9.85
N TYR A 249 9.14 3.68 -10.79
CA TYR A 249 9.37 3.16 -12.13
C TYR A 249 9.34 4.30 -13.15
N ASP A 250 10.31 4.30 -14.04
CA ASP A 250 10.16 4.89 -15.37
C ASP A 250 9.58 3.82 -16.29
N TYR A 251 8.58 4.17 -17.10
CA TYR A 251 7.93 3.20 -17.97
C TYR A 251 7.40 3.84 -19.25
N ASN A 252 7.27 3.02 -20.29
CA ASN A 252 6.73 3.38 -21.58
C ASN A 252 5.40 2.67 -21.83
N GLU A 253 4.39 3.43 -22.28
CA GLU A 253 3.19 2.89 -22.92
C GLU A 253 3.38 2.93 -24.45
N VAL A 254 3.40 1.76 -25.09
CA VAL A 254 3.70 1.64 -26.52
C VAL A 254 2.49 1.08 -27.25
N LEU A 255 1.93 1.87 -28.17
CA LEU A 255 0.87 1.44 -29.08
C LEU A 255 1.49 0.81 -30.33
N LEU A 256 1.22 -0.47 -30.54
CA LEU A 256 1.73 -1.26 -31.65
C LEU A 256 0.64 -1.62 -32.65
N LEU A 257 0.99 -1.62 -33.93
CA LEU A 257 0.14 -2.07 -35.03
C LEU A 257 0.85 -3.13 -35.87
N ASP A 258 0.18 -4.23 -36.17
CA ASP A 258 0.74 -5.23 -37.07
C ASP A 258 0.81 -4.72 -38.52
N ARG A 259 1.57 -5.40 -39.37
CA ARG A 259 1.71 -5.01 -40.80
C ARG A 259 0.40 -5.04 -41.58
N SER A 260 -0.58 -5.81 -41.14
CA SER A 260 -1.90 -5.82 -41.80
C SER A 260 -2.75 -4.60 -41.44
N GLY A 261 -2.36 -3.83 -40.43
CA GLY A 261 -3.14 -2.69 -39.93
C GLY A 261 -4.37 -3.12 -39.14
N LYS A 262 -4.49 -4.40 -38.77
CA LYS A 262 -5.69 -4.98 -38.16
C LYS A 262 -5.53 -5.19 -36.65
N HIS A 263 -4.33 -5.57 -36.22
CA HIS A 263 -4.08 -5.96 -34.83
C HIS A 263 -3.35 -4.87 -34.09
N VAL A 264 -4.04 -4.33 -33.09
CA VAL A 264 -3.52 -3.29 -32.20
C VAL A 264 -3.17 -3.92 -30.87
N CYS A 265 -1.98 -3.65 -30.34
CA CYS A 265 -1.55 -4.09 -29.02
C CYS A 265 -0.99 -2.90 -28.25
N ILE A 266 -1.28 -2.80 -26.96
CA ILE A 266 -0.59 -1.88 -26.06
C ILE A 266 0.38 -2.66 -25.18
N VAL A 267 1.58 -2.13 -25.03
CA VAL A 267 2.64 -2.73 -24.23
C VAL A 267 3.10 -1.73 -23.20
N TYR A 268 3.03 -2.10 -21.93
CA TYR A 268 3.67 -1.34 -20.85
C TYR A 268 5.04 -1.94 -20.58
N TYR A 269 6.10 -1.16 -20.78
CA TYR A 269 7.48 -1.57 -20.59
C TYR A 269 8.09 -0.79 -19.42
N LEU A 270 8.49 -1.46 -18.34
CA LEU A 270 8.88 -0.84 -17.06
C LEU A 270 10.34 -0.37 -17.02
N ASP A 271 10.77 0.33 -18.06
CA ASP A 271 12.04 1.05 -18.13
C ASP A 271 12.01 2.01 -19.32
N GLU A 272 13.06 2.79 -19.53
CA GLU A 272 13.27 3.56 -20.74
C GLU A 272 13.53 2.64 -21.96
N LEU A 273 13.00 3.01 -23.12
CA LEU A 273 13.26 2.31 -24.39
C LEU A 273 14.36 3.05 -25.17
N GLU A 274 15.60 2.61 -25.00
CA GLU A 274 16.73 3.18 -25.72
C GLU A 274 16.71 2.82 -27.21
N ASN A 275 16.96 3.81 -28.07
CA ASN A 275 17.12 3.64 -29.54
C ASN A 275 15.90 3.06 -30.28
N ILE A 276 14.72 3.12 -29.66
CA ILE A 276 13.43 2.73 -30.25
C ILE A 276 12.54 3.96 -30.23
N TYR A 277 11.93 4.28 -31.37
CA TYR A 277 11.13 5.49 -31.55
C TYR A 277 9.81 5.18 -32.25
N GLU A 278 8.89 6.15 -32.20
CA GLU A 278 7.73 6.13 -33.09
C GLU A 278 8.15 5.98 -34.55
N SER A 279 7.30 5.33 -35.34
CA SER A 279 7.56 4.94 -36.73
C SER A 279 8.59 3.83 -36.97
N ASP A 280 9.29 3.34 -35.93
CA ASP A 280 10.12 2.15 -36.06
C ASP A 280 9.27 0.86 -36.17
N PHE A 281 9.92 -0.19 -36.67
CA PHE A 281 9.43 -1.56 -36.54
C PHE A 281 10.22 -2.29 -35.45
N ALA A 282 9.55 -3.11 -34.64
CA ALA A 282 10.19 -3.89 -33.59
C ALA A 282 9.63 -5.32 -33.51
N ASP A 283 10.49 -6.23 -33.07
CA ASP A 283 10.06 -7.46 -32.41
C ASP A 283 9.83 -7.15 -30.93
N VAL A 284 8.64 -7.45 -30.44
CA VAL A 284 8.24 -7.14 -29.06
C VAL A 284 7.91 -8.43 -28.31
N TYR A 285 8.45 -8.57 -27.11
CA TYR A 285 8.30 -9.73 -26.25
C TYR A 285 7.60 -9.30 -24.96
N GLY A 286 6.53 -9.99 -24.57
CA GLY A 286 5.82 -9.68 -23.35
C GLY A 286 4.85 -10.77 -22.89
N ILE A 287 4.36 -10.65 -21.66
CA ILE A 287 3.32 -11.52 -21.10
C ILE A 287 1.95 -10.91 -21.38
N PRO A 288 1.02 -11.67 -22.00
CA PRO A 288 -0.39 -11.28 -22.06
C PRO A 288 -0.98 -11.13 -20.67
N VAL A 289 -1.37 -9.91 -20.30
CA VAL A 289 -2.03 -9.67 -19.01
C VAL A 289 -3.55 -9.75 -19.15
N ASN A 290 -4.12 -9.06 -20.15
CA ASN A 290 -5.51 -9.20 -20.58
C ASN A 290 -5.77 -8.49 -21.92
N THR A 291 -7.04 -8.31 -22.28
CA THR A 291 -7.48 -7.28 -23.24
C THR A 291 -8.08 -6.08 -22.52
N SER A 292 -7.99 -4.91 -23.13
CA SER A 292 -8.71 -3.71 -22.72
C SER A 292 -9.30 -3.03 -23.95
N SER A 293 -9.76 -1.79 -23.78
CA SER A 293 -10.14 -0.93 -24.89
C SER A 293 -9.82 0.52 -24.58
N TYR A 294 -9.29 1.22 -25.57
CA TYR A 294 -9.06 2.65 -25.52
C TYR A 294 -9.94 3.37 -26.55
N GLU A 295 -10.11 4.67 -26.39
CA GLU A 295 -10.79 5.52 -27.36
C GLU A 295 -9.75 6.17 -28.29
N ASN A 296 -9.91 6.00 -29.60
CA ASN A 296 -9.02 6.65 -30.56
C ASN A 296 -9.41 8.12 -30.78
N LYS A 297 -8.59 8.86 -31.55
CA LYS A 297 -8.81 10.29 -31.85
C LYS A 297 -10.17 10.62 -32.50
N ASN A 298 -10.85 9.63 -33.06
CA ASN A 298 -12.17 9.78 -33.70
C ASN A 298 -13.33 9.38 -32.76
N GLY A 299 -13.07 9.18 -31.46
CA GLY A 299 -14.08 8.75 -30.48
C GLY A 299 -14.48 7.27 -30.60
N LYS A 300 -13.77 6.47 -31.41
CA LYS A 300 -14.09 5.05 -31.58
C LYS A 300 -13.35 4.23 -30.55
N LYS A 301 -14.09 3.41 -29.81
CA LYS A 301 -13.55 2.41 -28.90
C LYS A 301 -12.89 1.26 -29.68
N ILE A 302 -11.61 1.00 -29.41
CA ILE A 302 -10.81 -0.06 -30.04
C ILE A 302 -10.42 -1.07 -28.97
N LYS A 303 -10.85 -2.34 -29.14
CA LYS A 303 -10.43 -3.44 -28.28
C LYS A 303 -9.01 -3.87 -28.65
N THR A 304 -8.15 -4.08 -27.66
CA THR A 304 -6.72 -4.37 -27.86
C THR A 304 -6.20 -5.35 -26.81
N CYS A 305 -5.15 -6.10 -27.14
CA CYS A 305 -4.36 -6.84 -26.15
C CYS A 305 -3.48 -5.90 -25.34
N ILE A 306 -3.32 -6.19 -24.06
CA ILE A 306 -2.36 -5.54 -23.17
C ILE A 306 -1.25 -6.56 -22.85
N LEU A 307 -0.01 -6.14 -23.04
CA LEU A 307 1.17 -6.91 -22.67
C LEU A 307 1.95 -6.20 -21.57
N ALA A 308 2.43 -6.98 -20.60
CA ALA A 308 3.59 -6.60 -19.81
C ALA A 308 4.84 -6.80 -20.65
N GLY A 309 5.49 -5.71 -21.06
CA GLY A 309 6.66 -5.71 -21.93
C GLY A 309 7.90 -6.22 -21.22
N SER A 310 8.55 -7.21 -21.81
CA SER A 310 9.76 -7.84 -21.27
C SER A 310 11.01 -7.45 -22.06
N TYR A 311 10.92 -7.39 -23.39
CA TYR A 311 12.05 -7.01 -24.23
C TYR A 311 11.59 -6.44 -25.57
N PHE A 312 12.31 -5.44 -26.07
CA PHE A 312 12.12 -4.92 -27.41
C PHE A 312 13.39 -5.09 -28.24
N LYS A 313 13.22 -5.41 -29.53
CA LYS A 313 14.30 -5.45 -30.50
C LYS A 313 13.89 -4.69 -31.76
N LYS A 314 14.52 -3.54 -31.99
CA LYS A 314 14.36 -2.78 -33.23
C LYS A 314 14.73 -3.62 -34.45
N ILE A 315 13.89 -3.53 -35.47
CA ILE A 315 14.11 -4.11 -36.80
C ILE A 315 14.71 -3.02 -37.68
N LYS A 316 15.77 -3.38 -38.39
CA LYS A 316 16.41 -2.51 -39.38
C LYS A 316 15.60 -2.45 -40.66
#